data_AF-A0A932UBQ4-F1
#
_entry.id   AF-A0A932UBQ4-F1
#
_cell.length_a   1.000
_cell.length_b   1.000
_cell.length_c   1.000
_cell.angle_alpha   90.00
_cell.angle_beta   90.00
_cell.angle_gamma   90.00
#
_symmetry.space_group_name_H-M   'P 1'
#
loop_
_entity.id
_entity.type
_entity.pdbx_description
1 polymer ?
#
loop_
_entity_poly.entity_id
_entity_poly.type
_entity_poly.pdbx_seq_one_letter_code
_entity_poly.pdbx_strand_id
1 'polypeptide(L)'
;MEEGVERGASLYAATTLRYSSWLEAALSHGEHSELPADLTLYRVVKSDPPKPEDFLSHQERGIDPPNDDPETLRSHTGVSFWSTDAQARRILRRPPRTPRYVAQLEIPAGTELSIEGEEGGHYNIWGATPEELLALVVRVVRI
;
A
#
# COMPACT_ATOMS: atom_id res chain seq x y z
N MET A 1 -24.92 -24.64 39.60
CA MET A 1 -25.17 -23.20 39.43
C MET A 1 -23.92 -22.63 38.79
N GLU A 2 -23.89 -22.67 37.46
CA GLU A 2 -22.79 -22.18 36.63
C GLU A 2 -23.13 -20.75 36.23
N GLU A 3 -22.28 -19.79 36.60
CA GLU A 3 -22.28 -18.45 36.01
C GLU A 3 -21.12 -18.38 34.99
N GLY A 4 -21.51 -18.26 33.72
CA GLY A 4 -20.60 -18.12 32.59
C GLY A 4 -20.02 -16.71 32.51
N VAL A 5 -18.70 -16.63 32.38
CA VAL A 5 -17.97 -15.41 32.04
C VAL A 5 -17.81 -15.36 30.53
N GLU A 6 -18.73 -14.67 29.85
CA GLU A 6 -18.50 -14.17 28.49
C GLU A 6 -17.83 -12.79 28.56
N ARG A 7 -16.55 -12.72 28.19
CA ARG A 7 -15.88 -11.47 27.79
C ARG A 7 -15.13 -11.73 26.49
N GLY A 8 -15.67 -11.23 25.39
CA GLY A 8 -15.02 -11.34 24.09
C GLY A 8 -15.86 -10.79 22.93
N ALA A 9 -16.67 -9.76 23.14
CA ALA A 9 -17.32 -9.06 22.04
C ALA A 9 -16.35 -8.02 21.46
N SER A 10 -15.75 -8.40 20.34
CA SER A 10 -14.93 -7.63 19.41
C SER A 10 -15.41 -6.18 19.23
N LEU A 11 -14.51 -5.22 19.46
CA LEU A 11 -14.69 -3.78 19.22
C LEU A 11 -14.88 -3.42 17.72
N TYR A 12 -14.99 -4.39 16.82
CA TYR A 12 -15.14 -4.16 15.37
C TYR A 12 -16.56 -3.80 14.92
N ALA A 13 -17.60 -3.96 15.75
CA ALA A 13 -18.99 -3.81 15.28
C ALA A 13 -19.58 -2.39 15.42
N ALA A 14 -18.95 -1.49 16.18
CA ALA A 14 -19.52 -0.16 16.47
C ALA A 14 -18.92 0.98 15.61
N THR A 15 -17.90 0.70 14.80
CA THR A 15 -17.17 1.70 13.99
C THR A 15 -17.58 1.69 12.52
N THR A 16 -18.61 0.92 12.15
CA THR A 16 -19.00 0.70 10.75
C THR A 16 -19.93 1.80 10.19
N LEU A 17 -20.51 2.65 11.04
CA LEU A 17 -21.55 3.61 10.64
C LEU A 17 -21.10 5.08 10.58
N ARG A 18 -19.83 5.38 10.91
CA ARG A 18 -19.17 6.68 10.63
C ARG A 18 -17.98 6.58 9.67
N TYR A 19 -17.67 5.37 9.18
CA TYR A 19 -16.61 5.12 8.19
C TYR A 19 -17.12 5.10 6.74
N SER A 20 -18.42 4.89 6.56
CA SER A 20 -19.07 4.78 5.26
C SER A 20 -19.03 6.08 4.45
N SER A 21 -19.09 7.27 5.07
CA SER A 21 -19.03 8.52 4.29
C SER A 21 -17.62 8.89 3.83
N TRP A 22 -16.56 8.35 4.45
CA TRP A 22 -15.17 8.62 4.06
C TRP A 22 -14.64 7.62 3.03
N LEU A 23 -15.09 6.36 3.08
CA LEU A 23 -14.88 5.41 1.98
C LEU A 23 -15.57 5.91 0.70
N GLU A 24 -16.80 6.42 0.80
CA GLU A 24 -17.50 7.04 -0.34
C GLU A 24 -16.81 8.34 -0.81
N ALA A 25 -16.31 9.19 0.10
CA ALA A 25 -15.63 10.44 -0.28
C ALA A 25 -14.21 10.23 -0.85
N ALA A 26 -13.45 9.24 -0.35
CA ALA A 26 -12.17 8.84 -0.93
C ALA A 26 -12.35 8.18 -2.32
N LEU A 27 -13.49 7.52 -2.54
CA LEU A 27 -13.91 7.03 -3.86
C LEU A 27 -14.51 8.14 -4.75
N SER A 28 -14.96 9.28 -4.19
CA SER A 28 -15.65 10.35 -4.92
C SER A 28 -14.82 11.61 -5.18
N HIS A 29 -13.61 11.73 -4.64
CA HIS A 29 -12.73 12.90 -4.83
C HIS A 29 -11.30 12.61 -5.27
N GLY A 30 -11.01 11.41 -5.78
CA GLY A 30 -9.81 11.20 -6.58
C GLY A 30 -10.11 11.63 -8.02
N GLU A 31 -9.67 12.81 -8.46
CA GLU A 31 -9.49 13.01 -9.89
C GLU A 31 -8.65 11.83 -10.39
N HIS A 32 -9.24 10.97 -11.22
CA HIS A 32 -8.52 9.89 -11.88
C HIS A 32 -7.42 10.54 -12.71
N SER A 33 -6.21 10.58 -12.17
CA SER A 33 -5.08 11.16 -12.86
C SER A 33 -4.66 10.17 -13.94
N GLU A 34 -5.21 10.32 -15.14
CA GLU A 34 -4.65 9.68 -16.34
C GLU A 34 -3.17 10.05 -16.41
N LEU A 35 -2.29 9.08 -16.16
CA LEU A 35 -0.86 9.33 -16.26
C LEU A 35 -0.53 9.74 -17.71
N PRO A 36 0.16 10.87 -17.94
CA PRO A 36 0.43 11.38 -19.28
C PRO A 36 1.44 10.53 -20.06
N ALA A 37 2.12 9.59 -19.38
CA ALA A 37 3.07 8.65 -19.94
C ALA A 37 3.20 7.43 -19.01
N ASP A 38 3.83 6.37 -19.51
CA ASP A 38 4.17 5.20 -18.70
C ASP A 38 5.05 5.61 -17.51
N LEU A 39 4.75 5.06 -16.34
CA LEU A 39 5.45 5.34 -15.10
C LEU A 39 6.14 4.07 -14.59
N THR A 40 7.45 4.15 -14.40
CA THR A 40 8.21 3.07 -13.74
C THR A 40 8.32 3.34 -12.25
N LEU A 41 7.89 2.38 -11.44
CA LEU A 41 7.98 2.44 -9.99
C LEU A 41 8.69 1.21 -9.43
N TYR A 42 9.19 1.35 -8.20
CA TYR A 42 9.98 0.32 -7.52
C TYR A 42 9.42 0.05 -6.12
N ARG A 43 9.27 -1.23 -5.77
CA ARG A 43 8.81 -1.65 -4.45
C ARG A 43 9.72 -2.69 -3.84
N VAL A 44 9.93 -2.58 -2.54
CA VAL A 44 10.59 -3.62 -1.76
C VAL A 44 9.62 -4.77 -1.51
N VAL A 45 10.00 -5.98 -1.91
CA VAL A 45 9.21 -7.20 -1.74
C VAL A 45 10.01 -8.26 -0.96
N LYS A 46 9.31 -9.20 -0.32
CA LYS A 46 9.91 -10.23 0.53
C LYS A 46 10.25 -11.51 -0.23
N SER A 47 9.62 -11.73 -1.39
CA SER A 47 9.75 -12.97 -2.15
C SER A 47 10.13 -12.76 -3.62
N ASP A 48 10.71 -13.79 -4.22
CA ASP A 48 11.04 -13.91 -5.65
C ASP A 48 10.69 -15.33 -6.11
N PRO A 49 9.61 -15.53 -6.91
CA PRO A 49 8.74 -14.48 -7.45
C PRO A 49 7.91 -13.78 -6.35
N PRO A 50 7.55 -12.48 -6.52
CA PRO A 50 6.70 -11.75 -5.58
C PRO A 50 5.32 -12.37 -5.49
N LYS A 51 4.68 -12.19 -4.33
CA LYS A 51 3.32 -12.67 -4.07
C LYS A 51 2.37 -11.49 -3.87
N PRO A 52 1.04 -11.69 -3.97
CA PRO A 52 0.06 -10.66 -3.63
C PRO A 52 0.32 -10.03 -2.25
N GLU A 53 0.73 -10.83 -1.27
CA GLU A 53 1.09 -10.38 0.09
C GLU A 53 2.19 -9.29 0.13
N ASP A 54 3.04 -9.22 -0.90
CA ASP A 54 4.09 -8.21 -1.03
C ASP A 54 3.54 -6.83 -1.43
N PHE A 55 2.31 -6.75 -1.94
CA PHE A 55 1.65 -5.53 -2.44
C PHE A 55 0.58 -4.98 -1.51
N LEU A 56 0.41 -5.57 -0.33
CA LEU A 56 -0.50 -5.05 0.70
C LEU A 56 -0.01 -3.70 1.26
N SER A 57 -0.96 -2.79 1.50
CA SER A 57 -0.76 -1.57 2.29
C SER A 57 -0.38 -1.90 3.74
N HIS A 58 0.06 -0.89 4.49
CA HIS A 58 0.32 -1.11 5.92
C HIS A 58 -0.97 -1.46 6.68
N GLN A 59 -2.09 -0.85 6.31
CA GLN A 59 -3.38 -1.14 6.92
C GLN A 59 -3.81 -2.59 6.70
N GLU A 60 -3.74 -3.10 5.46
CA GLU A 60 -4.10 -4.49 5.14
C GLU A 60 -3.17 -5.51 5.81
N ARG A 61 -1.93 -5.10 6.13
CA ARG A 61 -0.98 -5.91 6.90
C ARG A 61 -1.24 -5.88 8.42
N GLY A 62 -2.23 -5.12 8.89
CA GLY A 62 -2.55 -4.96 10.30
C GLY A 62 -1.45 -4.22 11.08
N ILE A 63 -0.73 -3.31 10.42
CA ILE A 63 0.23 -2.42 11.10
C ILE A 63 -0.55 -1.23 11.64
N ASP A 64 -0.24 -0.78 12.84
CA ASP A 64 -0.84 0.43 13.39
C ASP A 64 -0.13 1.67 12.83
N PRO A 65 -0.88 2.73 12.46
CA PRO A 65 -0.27 3.99 12.07
C PRO A 65 0.45 4.62 13.27
N PRO A 66 1.53 5.39 13.04
CA PRO A 66 2.31 5.98 14.14
C PRO A 66 1.54 7.08 14.90
N ASN A 67 0.52 7.68 14.30
CA ASN A 67 -0.36 8.68 14.87
C ASN A 67 -1.73 8.67 14.14
N ASP A 68 -2.64 9.55 14.55
CA ASP A 68 -3.99 9.69 14.01
C ASP A 68 -4.15 10.87 13.04
N ASP A 69 -3.05 11.46 12.56
CA ASP A 69 -3.15 12.58 11.64
C ASP A 69 -3.72 12.13 10.28
N PRO A 70 -4.60 12.92 9.62
CA PRO A 70 -5.32 12.45 8.43
C PRO A 70 -4.42 12.03 7.26
N GLU A 71 -3.27 12.68 7.10
CA GLU A 71 -2.32 12.40 6.03
C GLU A 71 -1.58 11.09 6.26
N THR A 72 -1.16 10.84 7.51
CA THR A 72 -0.60 9.57 7.95
C THR A 72 -1.60 8.44 7.76
N LEU A 73 -2.85 8.62 8.21
CA LEU A 73 -3.90 7.62 8.03
C LEU A 73 -4.15 7.31 6.55
N ARG A 74 -4.18 8.34 5.69
CA ARG A 74 -4.34 8.19 4.24
C ARG A 74 -3.16 7.46 3.59
N SER A 75 -1.93 7.82 3.92
CA SER A 75 -0.74 7.12 3.44
C SER A 75 -0.70 5.67 3.90
N HIS A 76 -1.26 5.39 5.08
CA HIS A 76 -1.32 4.05 5.66
C HIS A 76 -2.21 3.08 4.87
N THR A 77 -3.21 3.61 4.15
CA THR A 77 -4.09 2.82 3.27
C THR A 77 -3.53 2.67 1.85
N GLY A 78 -2.50 3.44 1.51
CA GLY A 78 -1.81 3.38 0.22
C GLY A 78 -0.72 2.30 0.18
N VAL A 79 -0.48 1.79 -1.02
CA VAL A 79 0.66 0.90 -1.28
C VAL A 79 1.85 1.76 -1.69
N SER A 80 2.90 1.77 -0.87
CA SER A 80 4.08 2.59 -1.11
C SER A 80 5.05 2.04 -2.17
N PHE A 81 5.57 2.96 -2.99
CA PHE A 81 6.53 2.76 -4.06
C PHE A 81 7.58 3.88 -4.09
N TRP A 82 8.61 3.70 -4.93
CA TRP A 82 9.68 4.65 -5.16
C TRP A 82 9.87 4.89 -6.65
N SER A 83 10.25 6.10 -7.06
CA SER A 83 10.52 6.42 -8.47
C SER A 83 11.85 5.88 -8.98
N THR A 84 12.76 5.48 -8.09
CA THR A 84 14.06 4.91 -8.48
C THR A 84 14.40 3.64 -7.69
N ASP A 85 15.09 2.72 -8.36
CA ASP A 85 15.70 1.53 -7.74
C ASP A 85 16.63 1.92 -6.56
N ALA A 86 17.38 3.02 -6.70
CA ALA A 86 18.29 3.49 -5.67
C ALA A 86 17.57 3.91 -4.37
N GLN A 87 16.39 4.55 -4.46
CA GLN A 87 15.56 4.88 -3.31
C GLN A 87 15.01 3.62 -2.65
N ALA A 88 14.47 2.68 -3.44
CA ALA A 88 13.96 1.41 -2.91
C ALA A 88 15.07 0.63 -2.17
N ARG A 89 16.28 0.56 -2.74
CA ARG A 89 17.44 -0.06 -2.10
C ARG A 89 17.87 0.64 -0.82
N ARG A 90 17.71 1.96 -0.72
CA ARG A 90 18.06 2.71 0.50
C ARG A 90 17.19 2.26 1.69
N ILE A 91 15.94 1.90 1.46
CA ILE A 91 15.05 1.34 2.49
C ILE A 91 15.58 0.02 3.04
N LEU A 92 16.19 -0.81 2.20
CA LEU A 92 16.75 -2.10 2.59
C LEU A 92 17.99 -2.01 3.48
N ARG A 93 18.63 -0.85 3.54
CA ARG A 93 19.77 -0.62 4.45
C ARG A 93 19.33 -0.51 5.91
N ARG A 94 18.02 -0.35 6.17
CA ARG A 94 17.45 -0.28 7.52
C ARG A 94 17.13 -1.69 8.03
N PRO A 95 17.39 -2.00 9.31
CA PRO A 95 17.02 -3.29 9.90
C PRO A 95 15.49 -3.50 9.89
N PRO A 96 15.00 -4.76 9.86
CA PRO A 96 15.74 -6.02 9.90
C PRO A 96 16.29 -6.43 8.51
N ARG A 97 17.49 -7.02 8.52
CA ARG A 97 18.28 -7.45 7.35
C ARG A 97 17.78 -8.76 6.73
N THR A 98 16.47 -9.01 6.70
CA THR A 98 15.93 -10.13 5.94
C THR A 98 16.28 -9.94 4.46
N PRO A 99 16.57 -11.02 3.71
CA PRO A 99 16.70 -10.87 2.26
C PRO A 99 15.43 -10.22 1.73
N ARG A 100 15.61 -9.16 0.95
CA ARG A 100 14.52 -8.44 0.29
C ARG A 100 14.91 -8.20 -1.15
N TYR A 101 13.92 -8.22 -2.01
CA TYR A 101 14.07 -7.97 -3.43
C TYR A 101 13.48 -6.60 -3.74
N VAL A 102 13.87 -6.03 -4.87
CA VAL A 102 13.22 -4.86 -5.45
C VAL A 102 12.47 -5.31 -6.69
N ALA A 103 11.16 -5.17 -6.67
CA ALA A 103 10.31 -5.33 -7.84
C ALA A 103 10.24 -3.99 -8.58
N GLN A 104 10.41 -4.05 -9.90
CA GLN A 104 10.15 -2.95 -10.83
C GLN A 104 8.79 -3.18 -11.48
N LEU A 105 7.95 -2.16 -11.44
CA LEU A 105 6.64 -2.14 -12.06
C LEU A 105 6.64 -1.13 -13.21
N GLU A 106 5.98 -1.51 -14.30
CA GLU A 106 5.65 -0.60 -15.39
C GLU A 106 4.16 -0.34 -15.35
N ILE A 107 3.79 0.92 -15.06
CA ILE A 107 2.41 1.37 -14.98
C ILE A 107 2.09 2.03 -16.33
N PRO A 108 1.19 1.45 -17.14
CA PRO A 108 0.83 2.03 -18.42
C PRO A 108 0.19 3.41 -18.26
N ALA A 109 0.44 4.28 -19.23
CA ALA A 109 -0.31 5.53 -19.39
C ALA A 109 -1.83 5.27 -19.45
N GLY A 110 -2.62 6.19 -18.89
CA GLY A 110 -4.09 6.06 -18.89
C GLY A 110 -4.65 4.95 -18.00
N THR A 111 -3.86 4.41 -17.06
CA THR A 111 -4.39 3.53 -16.02
C THR A 111 -5.41 4.26 -15.15
N GLU A 112 -6.41 3.53 -14.64
CA GLU A 112 -7.41 4.08 -13.72
C GLU A 112 -6.94 4.11 -12.25
N LEU A 113 -5.70 3.67 -11.99
CA LEU A 113 -5.13 3.66 -10.65
C LEU A 113 -4.96 5.08 -10.10
N SER A 114 -5.35 5.27 -8.84
CA SER A 114 -5.08 6.51 -8.11
C SER A 114 -3.63 6.51 -7.64
N ILE A 115 -2.81 7.39 -8.19
CA ILE A 115 -1.37 7.45 -7.94
C ILE A 115 -1.00 8.87 -7.54
N GLU A 116 -0.38 9.04 -6.38
CA GLU A 116 0.18 10.32 -5.95
C GLU A 116 1.66 10.18 -5.64
N GLY A 117 2.45 11.14 -6.10
CA GLY A 117 3.88 11.23 -5.84
C GLY A 117 4.19 12.41 -4.93
N GLU A 118 5.13 12.19 -4.01
CA GLU A 118 5.67 13.22 -3.12
C GLU A 118 7.00 13.75 -3.65
N GLU A 119 7.34 14.98 -3.25
CA GLU A 119 8.68 15.51 -3.48
C GLU A 119 9.72 14.60 -2.81
N GLY A 120 10.67 14.10 -3.59
CA GLY A 120 11.64 13.10 -3.12
C GLY A 120 11.37 11.68 -3.61
N GLY A 121 10.33 11.47 -4.43
CA GLY A 121 10.14 10.27 -5.25
C GLY A 121 9.53 9.08 -4.53
N HIS A 122 8.81 9.33 -3.42
CA HIS A 122 7.89 8.36 -2.85
C HIS A 122 6.55 8.46 -3.57
N TYR A 123 5.92 7.32 -3.82
CA TYR A 123 4.62 7.26 -4.47
C TYR A 123 3.71 6.36 -3.65
N ASN A 124 2.44 6.71 -3.58
CA ASN A 124 1.40 5.84 -3.06
C ASN A 124 0.41 5.53 -4.17
N ILE A 125 -0.02 4.27 -4.23
CA ILE A 125 -1.09 3.82 -5.11
C ILE A 125 -2.27 3.37 -4.23
N TRP A 126 -3.47 3.83 -4.57
CA TRP A 126 -4.73 3.44 -3.93
C TRP A 126 -5.69 2.80 -4.93
N GLY A 127 -6.63 2.01 -4.41
CA GLY A 127 -7.69 1.40 -5.19
C GLY A 127 -7.25 0.21 -6.06
N ALA A 128 -5.96 -0.14 -6.08
CA ALA A 128 -5.45 -1.33 -6.75
C ALA A 128 -5.54 -2.55 -5.84
N THR A 129 -5.96 -3.68 -6.39
CA THR A 129 -5.79 -4.98 -5.75
C THR A 129 -4.31 -5.41 -5.79
N PRO A 130 -3.87 -6.24 -4.84
CA PRO A 130 -2.52 -6.79 -4.86
C PRO A 130 -2.19 -7.58 -6.15
N GLU A 131 -3.17 -8.28 -6.72
CA GLU A 131 -3.05 -9.03 -7.96
C GLU A 131 -2.84 -8.11 -9.18
N GLU A 132 -3.55 -6.98 -9.24
CA GLU A 132 -3.34 -5.98 -10.29
C GLU A 132 -1.93 -5.40 -10.24
N LEU A 133 -1.44 -5.05 -9.04
CA LEU A 133 -0.07 -4.55 -8.87
C LEU A 133 0.98 -5.60 -9.21
N LEU A 134 0.73 -6.86 -8.84
CA LEU A 134 1.62 -7.99 -9.16
C LEU A 134 1.71 -8.21 -10.68
N ALA A 135 0.60 -8.05 -11.41
CA ALA A 135 0.57 -8.20 -12.87
C ALA A 135 1.41 -7.13 -13.62
N LEU A 136 1.66 -5.99 -12.97
CA LEU A 136 2.51 -4.91 -13.52
C LEU A 136 4.01 -5.13 -13.27
N VAL A 137 4.41 -6.17 -12.53
CA VAL A 137 5.81 -6.46 -12.24
C VAL A 137 6.51 -6.99 -13.48
N VAL A 138 7.51 -6.25 -13.96
CA VAL A 138 8.30 -6.62 -15.15
C VAL A 138 9.68 -7.19 -14.81
N ARG A 139 10.18 -6.91 -13.60
CA ARG A 139 11.52 -7.34 -13.17
C ARG A 139 11.63 -7.41 -11.66
N VAL A 140 12.40 -8.38 -11.15
CA VAL A 140 12.74 -8.50 -9.74
C VAL A 140 14.26 -8.64 -9.59
N VAL A 141 14.84 -7.89 -8.65
CA VAL A 141 16.28 -7.90 -8.41
C VAL A 141 16.55 -8.19 -6.94
N ARG A 142 17.39 -9.19 -6.68
CA ARG A 142 17.91 -9.49 -5.35
C ARG A 142 18.93 -8.43 -4.92
N ILE A 143 18.82 -7.97 -3.68
CA ILE A 143 19.72 -6.99 -3.06
C ILE A 143 20.61 -7.63 -2.01
#